data_AF-A0A6M2EFX5-F1
#
_entry.id   AF-A0A6M2EFX5-F1
#
_cell.length_a   1.000
_cell.length_b   1.000
_cell.length_c   1.000
_cell.angle_alpha   90.00
_cell.angle_beta   90.00
_cell.angle_gamma   90.00
#
_symmetry.space_group_name_H-M   'P 1'
#
loop_
_entity.id
_entity.type
_entity.pdbx_description
1 polymer ?
#
loop_
_entity_poly.entity_id
_entity_poly.type
_entity_poly.pdbx_seq_one_letter_code
_entity_poly.pdbx_strand_id
1 'polypeptide(L)'
;MADLLGRSGNLQEAEDLVQSMPICPDGGVWGTLLSACKIHNEIEIGIRVAKCAIESDPENDGYYIMLSNMYGSMGKWDEAERARELMKERGIGKRAGWSAV
;
A
#
# COMPACT_ATOMS: atom_id res chain seq x y z
N MET A 1 -11.60 -9.46 -9.25
CA MET A 1 -12.30 -9.88 -8.02
C MET A 1 -11.89 -9.02 -6.83
N ALA A 2 -10.59 -8.86 -6.55
CA ALA A 2 -10.11 -7.88 -5.56
C ALA A 2 -10.60 -6.44 -5.84
N ASP A 3 -10.62 -6.00 -7.11
CA ASP A 3 -11.18 -4.69 -7.50
C ASP A 3 -12.66 -4.51 -7.14
N LEU A 4 -13.48 -5.56 -7.33
CA LEU A 4 -14.92 -5.50 -7.03
C LEU A 4 -15.17 -5.41 -5.52
N LEU A 5 -14.46 -6.21 -4.72
CA LEU A 5 -14.54 -6.19 -3.26
C LEU A 5 -14.00 -4.88 -2.68
N GLY A 6 -12.91 -4.36 -3.25
CA GLY A 6 -12.37 -3.06 -2.89
C GLY A 6 -13.37 -1.94 -3.14
N ARG A 7 -14.10 -1.96 -4.26
CA ARG A 7 -15.13 -0.96 -4.55
C ARG A 7 -16.40 -1.12 -3.71
N SER A 8 -16.72 -2.33 -3.26
CA SER A 8 -17.88 -2.58 -2.39
C SER A 8 -17.64 -2.24 -0.92
N GLY A 9 -16.39 -1.97 -0.52
CA GLY A 9 -16.03 -1.72 0.88
C GLY A 9 -15.72 -2.99 1.67
N ASN A 10 -15.73 -4.16 1.01
CA ASN A 10 -15.39 -5.46 1.63
C ASN A 10 -13.87 -5.65 1.64
N LEU A 11 -13.15 -4.73 2.29
CA LEU A 11 -11.69 -4.69 2.25
C LEU A 11 -11.04 -5.85 3.01
N GLN A 12 -11.70 -6.37 4.05
CA GLN A 12 -11.22 -7.55 4.78
C GLN A 12 -11.28 -8.81 3.89
N GLU A 13 -12.40 -9.04 3.21
CA GLU A 13 -12.52 -10.15 2.24
C GLU A 13 -11.58 -9.98 1.05
N ALA A 14 -11.33 -8.73 0.63
CA ALA A 14 -10.36 -8.46 -0.42
C ALA A 14 -8.92 -8.78 0.03
N GLU A 15 -8.55 -8.45 1.28
CA GLU A 15 -7.28 -8.84 1.89
C GLU A 15 -7.17 -10.37 1.98
N ASP A 16 -8.18 -11.05 2.52
CA ASP A 16 -8.20 -12.51 2.67
C ASP A 16 -8.12 -13.22 1.31
N LEU A 17 -8.83 -12.72 0.29
CA LEU A 17 -8.75 -13.24 -1.07
C LEU A 17 -7.32 -13.15 -1.61
N VAL A 18 -6.68 -11.98 -1.47
CA VAL A 18 -5.32 -11.74 -1.96
C VAL A 18 -4.30 -12.60 -1.21
N GLN A 19 -4.46 -12.79 0.10
CA GLN A 19 -3.60 -13.67 0.91
C GLN A 19 -3.84 -15.16 0.62
N SER A 20 -5.06 -15.55 0.26
CA SER A 20 -5.41 -16.94 -0.07
C SER A 20 -4.96 -17.37 -1.47
N MET A 21 -4.46 -16.43 -2.30
CA MET A 21 -4.02 -16.77 -3.64
C MET A 21 -2.77 -17.67 -3.60
N PRO A 22 -2.76 -18.78 -4.35
CA PRO A 22 -1.59 -19.66 -4.44
C PRO A 22 -0.43 -19.05 -5.24
N ILE A 23 -0.63 -17.86 -5.80
CA ILE A 23 0.32 -17.12 -6.65
C ILE A 23 0.52 -15.75 -6.03
N CYS A 24 1.76 -15.28 -5.97
CA CYS A 24 2.08 -13.94 -5.48
C CYS A 24 1.29 -12.89 -6.29
N PRO A 25 0.49 -12.04 -5.61
CA PRO A 25 -0.25 -10.99 -6.28
C PRO A 25 0.71 -10.01 -6.96
N ASP A 26 0.38 -9.63 -8.19
CA ASP A 26 1.15 -8.62 -8.91
C ASP A 26 0.95 -7.22 -8.30
N GLY A 27 1.87 -6.30 -8.62
CA GLY A 27 1.82 -4.93 -8.11
C GLY A 27 0.53 -4.17 -8.44
N GLY A 28 -0.17 -4.57 -9.51
CA GLY A 28 -1.48 -4.02 -9.86
C GLY A 28 -2.56 -4.37 -8.83
N VAL A 29 -2.60 -5.62 -8.36
CA VAL A 29 -3.54 -6.06 -7.31
C VAL A 29 -3.31 -5.32 -6.00
N TRP A 30 -2.06 -5.18 -5.58
CA TRP A 30 -1.70 -4.40 -4.39
C TRP A 30 -2.09 -2.93 -4.53
N GLY A 31 -1.82 -2.32 -5.69
CA GLY A 31 -2.21 -0.93 -5.96
C GLY A 31 -3.71 -0.70 -5.90
N THR A 32 -4.51 -1.62 -6.48
CA THR A 32 -5.97 -1.56 -6.41
C THR A 32 -6.48 -1.69 -4.98
N LEU A 33 -5.95 -2.63 -4.20
CA LEU A 33 -6.39 -2.84 -2.83
C LEU A 33 -6.04 -1.66 -1.93
N LEU A 34 -4.84 -1.09 -2.08
CA LEU A 34 -4.43 0.12 -1.35
C LEU A 34 -5.27 1.34 -1.71
N SER A 35 -5.60 1.51 -3.00
CA SER A 35 -6.49 2.59 -3.45
C SER A 35 -7.88 2.45 -2.84
N ALA A 36 -8.41 1.23 -2.78
CA ALA A 36 -9.68 0.94 -2.14
C ALA A 36 -9.65 1.21 -0.62
N CYS A 37 -8.58 0.82 0.08
CA CYS A 37 -8.37 1.15 1.50
C CYS A 37 -8.39 2.66 1.75
N LYS A 38 -7.78 3.44 0.85
CA LYS A 38 -7.79 4.90 0.91
C LYS A 38 -9.19 5.48 0.69
N ILE A 39 -9.96 4.94 -0.24
CA ILE A 39 -11.32 5.42 -0.57
C ILE A 39 -12.29 5.19 0.60
N HIS A 40 -12.23 4.01 1.22
CA HIS A 40 -13.12 3.66 2.34
C HIS A 40 -12.59 4.09 3.71
N ASN A 41 -11.43 4.76 3.75
CA ASN A 41 -10.79 5.23 4.98
C ASN A 41 -10.45 4.11 5.98
N GLU A 42 -10.24 2.89 5.47
CA GLU A 42 -9.83 1.70 6.23
C GLU A 42 -8.30 1.66 6.37
N ILE A 43 -7.78 2.55 7.21
CA ILE A 43 -6.34 2.79 7.35
C ILE A 43 -5.61 1.57 7.91
N GLU A 44 -6.24 0.82 8.83
CA GLU A 44 -5.61 -0.36 9.45
C GLU A 44 -5.38 -1.49 8.46
N ILE A 45 -6.38 -1.79 7.62
CA ILE A 45 -6.26 -2.76 6.53
C ILE A 45 -5.22 -2.25 5.52
N GLY A 46 -5.27 -0.96 5.17
CA GLY A 46 -4.30 -0.33 4.28
C GLY A 46 -2.85 -0.51 4.73
N ILE A 47 -2.56 -0.38 6.04
CA ILE A 47 -1.21 -0.58 6.58
C ILE A 47 -0.75 -2.03 6.41
N ARG A 48 -1.62 -3.02 6.67
CA ARG A 48 -1.27 -4.44 6.50
C ARG A 48 -0.99 -4.76 5.04
N VAL A 49 -1.89 -4.33 4.16
CA VAL A 49 -1.76 -4.48 2.71
C VAL A 49 -0.50 -3.81 2.20
N ALA A 50 -0.17 -2.59 2.66
CA ALA A 50 1.02 -1.87 2.22
C ALA A 50 2.31 -2.58 2.64
N LYS A 51 2.34 -3.19 3.83
CA LYS A 51 3.49 -4.00 4.27
C LYS A 51 3.68 -5.22 3.38
N CYS A 52 2.61 -5.98 3.11
CA CYS A 52 2.67 -7.13 2.22
C CYS A 52 3.09 -6.73 0.79
N ALA A 53 2.63 -5.58 0.30
CA ALA A 53 3.03 -5.04 -1.00
C ALA A 53 4.53 -4.69 -1.03
N ILE A 54 5.06 -4.07 0.03
CA ILE A 54 6.50 -3.77 0.17
C ILE A 54 7.35 -5.04 0.27
N GLU A 55 6.85 -6.08 0.92
CA GLU A 55 7.53 -7.38 0.97
C GLU A 55 7.53 -8.07 -0.38
N SER A 56 6.46 -7.92 -1.17
CA SER A 56 6.31 -8.52 -2.49
C SER A 56 7.09 -7.79 -3.58
N ASP A 57 7.05 -6.46 -3.60
CA ASP A 57 7.80 -5.61 -4.52
C ASP A 57 8.47 -4.45 -3.73
N PRO A 58 9.66 -4.73 -3.16
CA PRO A 58 10.42 -3.76 -2.40
C PRO A 58 10.82 -2.51 -3.17
N GLU A 59 10.87 -2.53 -4.50
CA GLU A 59 11.42 -1.43 -5.31
C GLU A 59 10.39 -0.34 -5.62
N ASN A 60 9.12 -0.57 -5.28
CA ASN A 60 8.02 0.33 -5.56
C ASN A 60 7.92 1.46 -4.51
N ASP A 61 8.30 2.67 -4.90
CA ASP A 61 8.24 3.87 -4.06
C ASP A 61 6.82 4.23 -3.61
N GLY A 62 5.82 3.92 -4.43
CA GLY A 62 4.41 4.18 -4.15
C GLY A 62 3.91 3.52 -2.85
N TYR A 63 4.37 2.29 -2.56
CA TYR A 63 3.92 1.57 -1.37
C TYR A 63 4.46 2.17 -0.07
N TYR A 64 5.72 2.60 -0.05
CA TYR A 64 6.31 3.28 1.12
C TYR A 64 5.65 4.63 1.37
N ILE A 65 5.35 5.38 0.31
CA ILE A 65 4.65 6.66 0.41
C ILE A 65 3.24 6.45 0.97
N MET A 66 2.50 5.45 0.48
CA MET A 66 1.17 5.11 1.00
C MET A 66 1.23 4.70 2.47
N LEU A 67 2.17 3.84 2.85
CA LEU A 67 2.36 3.41 4.23
C LEU A 67 2.68 4.60 5.15
N SER A 68 3.58 5.49 4.75
CA SER A 68 3.94 6.69 5.51
C SER A 68 2.75 7.63 5.68
N ASN A 69 1.95 7.84 4.63
CA ASN A 69 0.75 8.67 4.70
C ASN A 69 -0.30 8.07 5.64
N MET A 70 -0.53 6.75 5.58
CA MET A 70 -1.47 6.05 6.46
C MET A 70 -1.09 6.18 7.93
N TYR A 71 0.19 5.99 8.27
CA TYR A 71 0.67 6.23 9.63
C TYR A 71 0.50 7.69 10.07
N GLY A 72 0.80 8.65 9.19
CA GLY A 72 0.58 10.08 9.45
C GLY A 72 -0.89 10.39 9.75
N SER A 73 -1.83 9.79 9.02
CA SER A 73 -3.27 9.93 9.28
C SER A 73 -3.72 9.39 10.64
N MET A 74 -2.99 8.43 11.23
CA MET A 74 -3.24 7.93 12.59
C MET A 74 -2.50 8.73 13.67
N GLY A 75 -1.75 9.78 13.31
CA GLY A 75 -0.85 10.49 14.23
C GLY A 75 0.40 9.70 14.64
N LYS A 76 0.69 8.60 13.93
CA LYS A 76 1.87 7.74 14.14
C LYS A 76 3.07 8.27 13.34
N TRP A 77 3.54 9.45 13.73
CA TRP A 77 4.59 10.16 13.00
C TRP A 77 5.93 9.42 12.99
N ASP A 78 6.27 8.75 14.10
CA ASP A 78 7.47 7.90 14.19
C ASP A 78 7.43 6.75 13.18
N GLU A 79 6.31 6.05 13.06
CA GLU A 79 6.13 4.97 12.07
C GLU A 79 6.14 5.51 10.63
N ALA A 80 5.58 6.70 10.42
CA ALA A 80 5.60 7.38 9.13
C ALA A 80 7.03 7.74 8.70
N GLU A 81 7.89 8.16 9.64
CA GLU A 81 9.30 8.43 9.38
C GLU A 81 10.07 7.13 9.16
N ARG A 82 9.87 6.09 9.97
CA ARG A 82 10.50 4.77 9.75
C ARG A 82 10.21 4.22 8.35
N ALA A 83 8.99 4.40 7.83
CA ALA A 83 8.66 4.00 6.46
C ALA A 83 9.47 4.78 5.40
N ARG A 84 9.74 6.07 5.64
CA ARG A 84 10.57 6.90 4.76
C ARG A 84 12.05 6.60 4.89
N GLU A 85 12.52 6.29 6.10
CA GLU A 85 13.89 5.83 6.35
C GLU A 85 14.14 4.51 5.62
N LEU A 86 13.24 3.53 5.75
CA LEU A 86 13.35 2.24 5.05
C LEU A 86 13.40 2.43 3.53
N MET A 87 12.62 3.37 2.99
CA MET A 87 12.66 3.74 1.58
C MET A 87 14.04 4.31 1.18
N LYS A 88 14.61 5.21 1.99
CA LYS A 88 15.95 5.79 1.76
C LYS A 88 17.06 4.74 1.89
N GLU A 89 17.01 3.88 2.91
CA GLU A 89 17.98 2.81 3.14
C GLU A 89 18.06 1.84 1.96
N ARG A 90 16.90 1.54 1.35
CA ARG A 90 16.82 0.70 0.15
C ARG A 90 17.23 1.43 -1.13
N GLY A 91 17.66 2.69 -1.06
CA GLY A 91 18.05 3.50 -2.21
C GLY A 91 16.89 3.87 -3.13
N ILE A 92 15.65 3.71 -2.66
CA ILE A 92 14.44 3.99 -3.42
C ILE A 92 14.21 5.49 -3.35
N GLY A 93 14.79 6.20 -4.32
CA GLY A 93 14.44 7.60 -4.54
C GLY A 93 13.00 7.68 -5.04
N LYS A 94 12.24 8.68 -4.55
CA LYS A 94 10.95 9.03 -5.14
C LYS A 94 11.17 9.17 -6.65
N ARG A 95 10.58 8.31 -7.47
CA ARG A 95 10.63 8.51 -8.92
C ARG A 95 9.97 9.86 -9.12
N ALA A 96 10.76 10.87 -9.53
CA ALA A 96 10.21 12.16 -9.87
C ALA A 96 9.19 11.91 -10.98
N GLY A 97 7.91 11.95 -10.62
CA GLY A 97 6.84 11.92 -11.59
C GLY A 97 6.99 13.18 -12.42
N TRP A 98 7.52 13.05 -13.63
CA TRP A 98 7.42 14.11 -14.63
C TRP A 98 5.96 14.17 -15.05
N SER A 99 5.20 15.08 -14.44
CA SER A 99 3.98 15.59 -15.05
C SER A 99 4.41 16.54 -16.17
N ALA A 100 4.46 16.05 -17.40
CA ALA A 100 4.40 16.93 -18.56
C ALA A 100 2.93 17.36 -18.70
N VAL A 101 2.65 18.60 -18.29
CA VAL A 101 1.43 19.32 -18.68
C VAL A 101 1.61 19.89 -20.08
#